data_AF-A0A953XH48-F1
#
_entry.id   AF-A0A953XH48-F1
#
_cell.length_a   1.000
_cell.length_b   1.000
_cell.length_c   1.000
_cell.angle_alpha   90.00
_cell.angle_beta   90.00
_cell.angle_gamma   90.00
#
_symmetry.space_group_name_H-M   'P 1'
#
loop_
_entity.id
_entity.type
_entity.pdbx_description
1 polymer ?
#
loop_
_entity_poly.entity_id
_entity_poly.type
_entity_poly.pdbx_seq_one_letter_code
_entity_poly.pdbx_strand_id
1 'polypeptide(L)'
;MDVEATADEVVARLRAFTNRERHAATENYFPSAQEILGVYAADMRSVVRDIKKRTKHEDAKTVYRLALAIIGRNTLEGRQAAYEIFDSHKPAMAALNLKQLEALGKGIDNWASVDGFACGLSGIAWQKGQIKDADVKRWARSKDPWWRRAAVVSTVPLNLKSRGGSGDTKRTMMICEMAVGDEHVMVHKALSWALRQLVEHDAKAVRAFLKKHDAELPALVKREVNRKLTTGKK
;
A
#
# COMPACT_ATOMS: atom_id res chain seq x y z
N MET A 1 8.08 12.85 22.29
CA MET A 1 7.42 11.74 23.04
C MET A 1 8.38 10.58 23.33
N ASP A 2 8.07 9.70 24.28
CA ASP A 2 8.74 8.39 24.40
C ASP A 2 8.22 7.44 23.31
N VAL A 3 9.10 7.12 22.37
CA VAL A 3 8.76 6.32 21.17
C VAL A 3 8.43 4.88 21.51
N GLU A 4 9.23 4.23 22.35
CA GLU A 4 9.08 2.80 22.62
C GLU A 4 7.85 2.57 23.50
N ALA A 5 7.68 3.37 24.56
CA ALA A 5 6.50 3.30 25.41
C ALA A 5 5.20 3.58 24.63
N THR A 6 5.23 4.53 23.68
CA THR A 6 4.06 4.80 22.84
C THR A 6 3.79 3.65 21.86
N ALA A 7 4.82 3.01 21.29
CA ALA A 7 4.63 1.85 20.41
C ALA A 7 4.01 0.67 21.17
N ASP A 8 4.46 0.41 22.39
CA ASP A 8 3.90 -0.64 23.25
C ASP A 8 2.45 -0.30 23.65
N GLU A 9 2.16 0.96 23.98
CA GLU A 9 0.80 1.44 24.24
C GLU A 9 -0.12 1.18 23.03
N VAL A 10 0.32 1.50 21.82
CA VAL A 10 -0.48 1.29 20.60
C VAL A 10 -0.86 -0.19 20.46
N VAL A 11 0.11 -1.09 20.57
CA VAL A 11 -0.14 -2.52 20.40
C VAL A 11 -1.00 -3.06 21.55
N ALA A 12 -0.75 -2.64 22.80
CA ALA A 12 -1.58 -3.02 23.94
C ALA A 12 -3.04 -2.58 23.77
N ARG A 13 -3.27 -1.35 23.30
CA ARG A 13 -4.62 -0.83 23.01
C ARG A 13 -5.30 -1.59 21.88
N LEU A 14 -4.57 -1.94 20.82
CA LEU A 14 -5.12 -2.77 19.74
C LEU A 14 -5.49 -4.16 20.25
N ARG A 15 -4.63 -4.80 21.07
CA ARG A 15 -4.91 -6.10 21.68
C ARG A 15 -6.18 -6.09 22.53
N ALA A 16 -6.48 -4.99 23.22
CA ALA A 16 -7.71 -4.84 23.99
C ALA A 16 -8.98 -4.89 23.12
N PHE A 17 -8.87 -4.68 21.81
CA PHE A 17 -9.96 -4.80 20.83
C PHE A 17 -9.95 -6.12 20.05
N THR A 18 -9.19 -7.12 20.49
CA THR A 18 -9.13 -8.43 19.83
C THR A 18 -10.52 -9.03 19.73
N ASN A 19 -10.88 -9.48 18.53
CA ASN A 19 -12.13 -10.17 18.27
C ASN A 19 -11.87 -11.49 17.52
N ARG A 20 -12.40 -12.60 18.06
CA ARG A 20 -12.13 -13.95 17.55
C ARG A 20 -12.68 -14.18 16.14
N GLU A 21 -13.88 -13.70 15.85
CA GLU A 21 -14.48 -13.83 14.51
C GLU A 21 -13.66 -13.03 13.50
N ARG A 22 -13.29 -11.80 13.87
CA ARG A 22 -12.46 -10.94 13.04
C ARG A 22 -11.06 -11.53 12.82
N HIS A 23 -10.46 -12.13 13.84
CA HIS A 23 -9.18 -12.83 13.73
C HIS A 23 -9.28 -13.94 12.68
N ALA A 24 -10.22 -14.87 12.82
CA ALA A 24 -10.40 -15.99 11.89
C ALA A 24 -10.68 -15.52 10.46
N ALA A 25 -11.49 -14.47 10.28
CA ALA A 25 -11.72 -13.88 8.97
C ALA A 25 -10.45 -13.24 8.39
N THR A 26 -9.62 -12.62 9.23
CA THR A 26 -8.38 -11.96 8.82
C THR A 26 -7.31 -12.98 8.46
N GLU A 27 -7.16 -14.05 9.23
CA GLU A 27 -6.21 -15.14 8.95
C GLU A 27 -6.48 -15.79 7.58
N ASN A 28 -7.75 -16.06 7.27
CA ASN A 28 -8.14 -16.63 5.98
C ASN A 28 -7.93 -15.68 4.81
N TYR A 29 -8.16 -14.37 5.02
CA TYR A 29 -8.17 -13.38 3.94
C TYR A 29 -6.82 -12.68 3.73
N PHE A 30 -5.99 -12.65 4.76
CA PHE A 30 -4.65 -12.04 4.78
C PHE A 30 -3.62 -12.94 5.50
N PRO A 31 -3.32 -14.15 4.99
CA PRO A 31 -2.27 -15.00 5.57
C PRO A 31 -0.96 -14.23 5.71
N SER A 32 -0.33 -14.32 6.88
CA SER A 32 0.75 -13.43 7.29
C SER A 32 1.65 -14.11 8.33
N ALA A 33 2.95 -13.80 8.29
CA ALA A 33 3.93 -14.17 9.33
C ALA A 33 3.93 -13.16 10.51
N GLN A 34 3.32 -12.00 10.31
CA GLN A 34 2.99 -11.07 11.39
C GLN A 34 1.84 -11.62 12.21
N GLU A 35 1.83 -11.33 13.52
CA GLU A 35 0.73 -11.67 14.40
C GLU A 35 -0.54 -10.91 13.99
N ILE A 36 -1.63 -11.64 13.82
CA ILE A 36 -2.94 -11.09 13.53
C ILE A 36 -3.65 -10.87 14.85
N LEU A 37 -4.06 -9.63 15.16
CA LEU A 37 -4.79 -9.34 16.39
C LEU A 37 -6.30 -9.56 16.21
N GLY A 38 -6.82 -9.46 15.00
CA GLY A 38 -8.26 -9.57 14.73
C GLY A 38 -9.02 -8.33 15.18
N VAL A 39 -8.51 -7.14 14.85
CA VAL A 39 -9.13 -5.86 15.24
C VAL A 39 -9.97 -5.30 14.09
N TYR A 40 -11.17 -4.81 14.38
CA TYR A 40 -11.98 -4.13 13.37
C TYR A 40 -11.39 -2.76 13.02
N ALA A 41 -11.56 -2.34 11.77
CA ALA A 41 -10.99 -1.08 11.28
C ALA A 41 -11.50 0.15 12.07
N ALA A 42 -12.73 0.11 12.60
CA ALA A 42 -13.27 1.19 13.43
C ALA A 42 -12.48 1.35 14.74
N ASP A 43 -12.21 0.23 15.42
CA ASP A 43 -11.48 0.19 16.69
C ASP A 43 -10.00 0.57 16.49
N MET A 44 -9.35 0.02 15.46
CA MET A 44 -8.00 0.43 15.07
C MET A 44 -7.92 1.94 14.83
N ARG A 45 -8.88 2.51 14.10
CA ARG A 45 -8.93 3.95 13.81
C ARG A 45 -9.21 4.80 15.05
N SER A 46 -9.85 4.25 16.08
CA SER A 46 -10.00 4.94 17.36
C SER A 46 -8.64 5.16 18.03
N VAL A 47 -7.80 4.12 18.09
CA VAL A 47 -6.42 4.18 18.62
C VAL A 47 -5.57 5.13 17.77
N VAL A 48 -5.58 4.96 16.45
CA VAL A 48 -4.83 5.81 15.51
C VAL A 48 -5.18 7.29 15.68
N ARG A 49 -6.45 7.64 15.90
CA ARG A 49 -6.89 9.03 16.06
C ARG A 49 -6.26 9.71 17.26
N ASP A 50 -6.11 9.00 18.37
CA ASP A 50 -5.49 9.56 19.58
C ASP A 50 -3.99 9.71 19.43
N ILE A 51 -3.33 8.75 18.79
CA ILE A 51 -1.90 8.86 18.50
C ILE A 51 -1.63 10.01 17.52
N LYS A 52 -2.48 10.20 16.50
CA LYS A 52 -2.39 11.33 15.56
C LYS A 52 -2.44 12.69 16.25
N LYS A 53 -3.26 12.84 17.30
CA LYS A 53 -3.30 14.08 18.10
C LYS A 53 -1.97 14.35 18.78
N ARG A 54 -1.34 13.30 19.33
CA ARG A 54 -0.05 13.38 20.04
C ARG A 54 1.11 13.63 19.07
N THR A 55 1.12 12.98 17.91
CA THR A 55 2.18 13.15 16.91
C THR A 55 2.08 14.45 16.12
N LYS A 56 0.96 15.21 16.23
CA LYS A 56 0.71 16.44 15.46
C LYS A 56 1.84 17.48 15.60
N HIS A 57 2.46 17.55 16.78
CA HIS A 57 3.50 18.54 17.10
C HIS A 57 4.90 17.91 17.24
N GLU A 58 5.03 16.61 16.99
CA GLU A 58 6.32 15.92 17.03
C GLU A 58 7.08 16.15 15.71
N ASP A 59 8.40 16.09 15.77
CA ASP A 59 9.22 16.24 14.58
C ASP A 59 9.13 15.00 13.65
N ALA A 60 9.53 15.17 12.39
CA ALA A 60 9.49 14.12 11.38
C ALA A 60 10.29 12.86 11.76
N LYS A 61 11.44 13.01 12.44
CA LYS A 61 12.30 11.89 12.85
C LYS A 61 11.64 11.11 13.98
N THR A 62 10.98 11.78 14.91
CA THR A 62 10.24 11.14 15.99
C THR A 62 9.06 10.32 15.46
N VAL A 63 8.26 10.87 14.53
CA VAL A 63 7.14 10.12 13.91
C VAL A 63 7.63 8.93 13.08
N TYR A 64 8.76 9.07 12.37
CA TYR A 64 9.41 7.95 11.68
C TYR A 64 9.85 6.84 12.63
N ARG A 65 10.51 7.20 13.74
CA ARG A 65 10.92 6.23 14.77
C ARG A 65 9.73 5.53 15.40
N LEU A 66 8.64 6.26 15.67
CA LEU A 66 7.40 5.67 16.18
C LEU A 66 6.80 4.66 15.20
N ALA A 67 6.71 4.99 13.91
CA ALA A 67 6.20 4.07 12.90
C ALA A 67 7.04 2.79 12.83
N LEU A 68 8.37 2.90 12.82
CA LEU A 68 9.26 1.74 12.87
C LEU A 68 9.11 0.93 14.16
N ALA A 69 8.99 1.61 15.31
CA ALA A 69 8.85 0.95 16.60
C ALA A 69 7.55 0.12 16.63
N ILE A 70 6.42 0.67 16.17
CA ILE A 70 5.14 -0.05 16.06
C ILE A 70 5.27 -1.24 15.08
N ILE A 71 5.86 -1.04 13.91
CA ILE A 71 6.08 -2.13 12.92
C ILE A 71 6.97 -3.24 13.53
N GLY A 72 7.95 -2.86 14.35
CA GLY A 72 8.86 -3.79 15.03
C GLY A 72 8.18 -4.72 16.04
N ARG A 73 6.94 -4.42 16.48
CA ARG A 73 6.13 -5.32 17.32
C ARG A 73 5.45 -6.43 16.52
N ASN A 74 5.65 -6.45 15.19
CA ASN A 74 5.27 -7.54 14.29
C ASN A 74 3.78 -7.94 14.35
N THR A 75 2.88 -6.96 14.48
CA THR A 75 1.43 -7.17 14.39
C THR A 75 0.87 -6.56 13.10
N LEU A 76 -0.08 -7.24 12.45
CA LEU A 76 -0.68 -6.79 11.19
C LEU A 76 -1.39 -5.45 11.36
N GLU A 77 -2.28 -5.34 12.36
CA GLU A 77 -3.04 -4.12 12.64
C GLU A 77 -2.15 -3.01 13.22
N GLY A 78 -1.08 -3.35 13.93
CA GLY A 78 -0.05 -2.38 14.35
C GLY A 78 0.64 -1.74 13.14
N ARG A 79 1.06 -2.55 12.15
CA ARG A 79 1.62 -2.02 10.90
C ARG A 79 0.63 -1.13 10.15
N GLN A 80 -0.63 -1.54 10.05
CA GLN A 80 -1.68 -0.72 9.42
C GLN A 80 -1.86 0.62 10.15
N ALA A 81 -1.92 0.60 11.49
CA ALA A 81 -1.97 1.80 12.31
C ALA A 81 -0.74 2.70 12.09
N ALA A 82 0.46 2.12 12.05
CA ALA A 82 1.70 2.85 11.81
C ALA A 82 1.67 3.59 10.47
N TYR A 83 1.21 2.95 9.40
CA TYR A 83 1.05 3.58 8.09
C TYR A 83 0.00 4.71 8.12
N GLU A 84 -1.16 4.51 8.76
CA GLU A 84 -2.17 5.57 8.88
C GLU A 84 -1.68 6.77 9.70
N ILE A 85 -0.92 6.54 10.77
CA ILE A 85 -0.30 7.60 11.60
C ILE A 85 0.71 8.37 10.74
N PHE A 86 1.63 7.66 10.09
CA PHE A 86 2.71 8.27 9.31
C PHE A 86 2.18 9.07 8.11
N ASP A 87 1.27 8.50 7.31
CA ASP A 87 0.63 9.16 6.15
C ASP A 87 -0.06 10.48 6.54
N SER A 88 -0.64 10.54 7.74
CA SER A 88 -1.30 11.77 8.23
C SER A 88 -0.34 12.88 8.66
N HIS A 89 0.93 12.56 8.92
CA HIS A 89 1.91 13.52 9.42
C HIS A 89 2.70 14.16 8.27
N LYS A 90 2.20 15.31 7.78
CA LYS A 90 2.76 16.00 6.60
C LYS A 90 4.27 16.24 6.65
N PRO A 91 4.87 16.71 7.77
CA PRO A 91 6.33 16.89 7.83
C PRO A 91 7.10 15.57 7.69
N ALA A 92 6.61 14.47 8.28
CA ALA A 92 7.26 13.16 8.15
C ALA A 92 7.16 12.63 6.71
N MET A 93 5.99 12.75 6.09
CA MET A 93 5.82 12.40 4.68
C MET A 93 6.72 13.23 3.77
N ALA A 94 6.87 14.53 4.00
CA ALA A 94 7.75 15.39 3.20
C ALA A 94 9.25 15.10 3.38
N ALA A 95 9.66 14.63 4.57
CA ALA A 95 11.05 14.28 4.86
C ALA A 95 11.44 12.86 4.41
N LEU A 96 10.47 12.05 3.96
CA LEU A 96 10.69 10.66 3.61
C LEU A 96 11.65 10.52 2.42
N ASN A 97 12.68 9.69 2.60
CA ASN A 97 13.59 9.28 1.52
C ASN A 97 13.47 7.77 1.24
N LEU A 98 14.11 7.30 0.16
CA LEU A 98 14.08 5.90 -0.26
C LEU A 98 14.48 4.92 0.85
N LYS A 99 15.56 5.17 1.59
CA LYS A 99 16.06 4.26 2.63
C LYS A 99 15.04 4.12 3.76
N GLN A 100 14.44 5.22 4.19
CA GLN A 100 13.40 5.22 5.22
C GLN A 100 12.12 4.53 4.73
N LEU A 101 11.73 4.79 3.49
CA LEU A 101 10.57 4.17 2.88
C LEU A 101 10.74 2.64 2.78
N GLU A 102 11.90 2.16 2.32
CA GLU A 102 12.18 0.72 2.24
C GLU A 102 12.24 0.07 3.63
N ALA A 103 12.72 0.79 4.66
CA ALA A 103 12.67 0.31 6.04
C ALA A 103 11.22 0.13 6.54
N LEU A 104 10.31 1.04 6.21
CA LEU A 104 8.88 0.93 6.53
C LEU A 104 8.19 -0.20 5.76
N GLY A 105 8.68 -0.54 4.57
CA GLY A 105 8.19 -1.65 3.74
C GLY A 105 8.75 -3.03 4.11
N LYS A 106 9.78 -3.10 4.96
CA LYS A 106 10.39 -4.39 5.33
C LYS A 106 9.37 -5.29 6.06
N GLY A 107 9.29 -6.55 5.63
CA GLY A 107 8.39 -7.55 6.22
C GLY A 107 6.93 -7.44 5.81
N ILE A 108 6.59 -6.67 4.77
CA ILE A 108 5.28 -6.81 4.11
C ILE A 108 5.18 -8.19 3.46
N ASP A 109 4.08 -8.89 3.72
CA ASP A 109 3.96 -10.32 3.41
C ASP A 109 2.54 -10.73 3.01
N ASN A 110 1.64 -9.76 2.88
CA ASN A 110 0.26 -9.98 2.48
C ASN A 110 -0.26 -8.76 1.72
N TRP A 111 -1.37 -8.93 1.02
CA TRP A 111 -1.88 -7.85 0.16
C TRP A 111 -2.33 -6.61 0.95
N ALA A 112 -2.80 -6.74 2.20
CA ALA A 112 -3.21 -5.57 2.98
C ALA A 112 -2.02 -4.76 3.49
N SER A 113 -0.96 -5.43 3.98
CA SER A 113 0.27 -4.74 4.37
C SER A 113 0.95 -4.06 3.18
N VAL A 114 0.99 -4.73 2.03
CA VAL A 114 1.51 -4.15 0.78
C VAL A 114 0.68 -2.97 0.30
N ASP A 115 -0.65 -3.09 0.27
CA ASP A 115 -1.52 -2.04 -0.26
C ASP A 115 -1.53 -0.81 0.66
N GLY A 116 -1.46 -1.01 1.98
CA GLY A 116 -1.30 0.07 2.95
C GLY A 116 0.01 0.83 2.76
N PHE A 117 1.12 0.10 2.60
CA PHE A 117 2.43 0.68 2.27
C PHE A 117 2.40 1.45 0.95
N ALA A 118 1.84 0.83 -0.11
CA ALA A 118 1.87 1.41 -1.44
C ALA A 118 0.95 2.62 -1.60
N CYS A 119 -0.28 2.55 -1.07
CA CYS A 119 -1.25 3.63 -1.18
C CYS A 119 -1.01 4.79 -0.22
N GLY A 120 -0.47 4.50 0.97
CA GLY A 120 -0.21 5.50 2.00
C GLY A 120 1.18 6.13 1.92
N LEU A 121 2.19 5.36 1.49
CA LEU A 121 3.58 5.79 1.58
C LEU A 121 4.26 5.85 0.21
N SER A 122 4.56 4.71 -0.43
CA SER A 122 5.47 4.71 -1.59
C SER A 122 4.88 5.38 -2.82
N GLY A 123 3.60 5.19 -3.12
CA GLY A 123 2.94 5.88 -4.24
C GLY A 123 2.86 7.39 -4.03
N ILE A 124 2.64 7.86 -2.79
CA ILE A 124 2.64 9.29 -2.46
C ILE A 124 4.05 9.87 -2.56
N ALA A 125 5.05 9.17 -2.05
CA ALA A 125 6.45 9.58 -2.16
C ALA A 125 6.91 9.66 -3.62
N TRP A 126 6.49 8.70 -4.46
CA TRP A 126 6.79 8.70 -5.88
C TRP A 126 6.10 9.84 -6.62
N GLN A 127 4.81 10.07 -6.33
CA GLN A 127 4.05 11.20 -6.87
C GLN A 127 4.74 12.54 -6.60
N LYS A 128 5.28 12.72 -5.39
CA LYS A 128 5.99 13.93 -4.96
C LYS A 128 7.44 14.02 -5.43
N GLY A 129 7.94 13.03 -6.18
CA GLY A 129 9.32 13.00 -6.67
C GLY A 129 10.37 12.71 -5.59
N GLN A 130 9.96 12.20 -4.43
CA GLN A 130 10.87 11.85 -3.31
C GLN A 130 11.63 10.54 -3.57
N ILE A 131 11.09 9.69 -4.46
CA ILE A 131 11.77 8.51 -5.00
C ILE A 131 11.73 8.54 -6.53
N LYS A 132 12.66 7.83 -7.17
CA LYS A 132 12.83 7.83 -8.62
C LYS A 132 12.09 6.67 -9.27
N ASP A 133 11.77 6.81 -10.55
CA ASP A 133 11.22 5.73 -11.38
C ASP A 133 12.10 4.46 -11.33
N ALA A 134 13.42 4.63 -11.22
CA ALA A 134 14.37 3.53 -11.08
C ALA A 134 14.17 2.70 -9.80
N ASP A 135 13.71 3.32 -8.71
CA ASP A 135 13.48 2.64 -7.43
C ASP A 135 12.26 1.74 -7.52
N VAL A 136 11.16 2.25 -8.07
CA VAL A 136 9.92 1.47 -8.26
C VAL A 136 10.14 0.35 -9.28
N LYS A 137 10.89 0.60 -10.36
CA LYS A 137 11.31 -0.45 -11.30
C LYS A 137 12.17 -1.53 -10.64
N ARG A 138 13.03 -1.18 -9.66
CA ARG A 138 13.81 -2.16 -8.90
C ARG A 138 12.89 -3.07 -8.10
N TRP A 139 11.87 -2.52 -7.44
CA TRP A 139 10.88 -3.32 -6.72
C TRP A 139 10.08 -4.24 -7.66
N ALA A 140 9.71 -3.78 -8.85
CA ALA A 140 9.02 -4.58 -9.86
C ALA A 140 9.84 -5.79 -10.36
N ARG A 141 11.17 -5.80 -10.16
CA ARG A 141 12.06 -6.94 -10.49
C ARG A 141 12.43 -7.79 -9.27
N SER A 142 11.86 -7.51 -8.11
CA SER A 142 12.19 -8.23 -6.88
C SER A 142 11.83 -9.72 -6.99
N LYS A 143 12.66 -10.57 -6.38
CA LYS A 143 12.31 -11.99 -6.19
C LYS A 143 11.08 -12.16 -5.29
N ASP A 144 10.86 -11.22 -4.39
CA ASP A 144 9.71 -11.18 -3.50
C ASP A 144 8.46 -10.65 -4.25
N PRO A 145 7.38 -11.45 -4.39
CA PRO A 145 6.16 -11.02 -5.05
C PRO A 145 5.46 -9.84 -4.36
N TRP A 146 5.69 -9.63 -3.07
CA TRP A 146 5.08 -8.53 -2.32
C TRP A 146 5.72 -7.19 -2.66
N TRP A 147 7.03 -7.16 -2.94
CA TRP A 147 7.69 -5.98 -3.49
C TRP A 147 7.29 -5.73 -4.95
N ARG A 148 7.11 -6.77 -5.76
CA ARG A 148 6.56 -6.61 -7.12
C ARG A 148 5.15 -6.05 -7.09
N ARG A 149 4.28 -6.58 -6.20
CA ARG A 149 2.95 -6.01 -5.94
C ARG A 149 3.04 -4.56 -5.47
N ALA A 150 3.94 -4.24 -4.53
CA ALA A 150 4.13 -2.88 -4.04
C ALA A 150 4.47 -1.91 -5.17
N ALA A 151 5.31 -2.33 -6.13
CA ALA A 151 5.62 -1.54 -7.31
C ALA A 151 4.35 -1.22 -8.13
N VAL A 152 3.55 -2.24 -8.45
CA VAL A 152 2.32 -2.08 -9.24
C VAL A 152 1.30 -1.21 -8.49
N VAL A 153 1.07 -1.46 -7.21
CA VAL A 153 0.10 -0.69 -6.40
C VAL A 153 0.58 0.74 -6.14
N SER A 154 1.89 1.01 -6.17
CA SER A 154 2.42 2.39 -6.08
C SER A 154 1.98 3.28 -7.25
N THR A 155 1.50 2.69 -8.36
CA THR A 155 0.89 3.46 -9.46
C THR A 155 -0.53 3.94 -9.14
N VAL A 156 -1.22 3.32 -8.15
CA VAL A 156 -2.60 3.67 -7.81
C VAL A 156 -2.72 5.11 -7.31
N PRO A 157 -1.91 5.60 -6.33
CA PRO A 157 -1.96 7.00 -5.91
C PRO A 157 -1.71 8.02 -7.01
N LEU A 158 -0.94 7.68 -8.06
CA LEU A 158 -0.74 8.57 -9.21
C LEU A 158 -2.04 8.88 -9.95
N ASN A 159 -2.98 7.92 -9.95
CA ASN A 159 -4.25 7.98 -10.67
C ASN A 159 -5.46 8.21 -9.76
N LEU A 160 -5.33 8.05 -8.45
CA LEU A 160 -6.46 8.13 -7.52
C LEU A 160 -6.62 9.57 -6.97
N LYS A 161 -7.71 10.24 -7.34
CA LYS A 161 -8.00 11.63 -6.93
C LYS A 161 -8.01 11.85 -5.41
N SER A 162 -8.53 10.89 -4.64
CA SER A 162 -8.55 10.98 -3.16
C SER A 162 -7.16 10.91 -2.52
N ARG A 163 -6.14 10.54 -3.29
CA ARG A 163 -4.73 10.55 -2.91
C ARG A 163 -3.95 11.71 -3.57
N GLY A 164 -4.66 12.63 -4.23
CA GLY A 164 -4.06 13.76 -4.95
C GLY A 164 -3.58 13.41 -6.35
N GLY A 165 -3.83 12.19 -6.84
CA GLY A 165 -3.45 11.77 -8.18
C GLY A 165 -4.25 12.48 -9.27
N SER A 166 -3.56 12.91 -10.32
CA SER A 166 -4.13 13.56 -11.50
C SER A 166 -4.03 12.72 -12.78
N GLY A 167 -3.60 11.46 -12.65
CA GLY A 167 -3.32 10.58 -13.77
C GLY A 167 -1.84 10.64 -14.18
N ASP A 168 -1.23 9.46 -14.36
CA ASP A 168 0.13 9.34 -14.91
C ASP A 168 0.23 8.08 -15.79
N THR A 169 -0.21 8.20 -17.04
CA THR A 169 -0.18 7.09 -18.00
C THR A 169 1.23 6.52 -18.16
N LYS A 170 2.25 7.39 -18.27
CA LYS A 170 3.62 6.98 -18.56
C LYS A 170 4.19 6.08 -17.45
N ARG A 171 4.13 6.54 -16.20
CA ARG A 171 4.65 5.76 -15.06
C ARG A 171 3.81 4.52 -14.79
N THR A 172 2.50 4.62 -14.94
CA THR A 172 1.60 3.49 -14.73
C THR A 172 1.87 2.39 -15.75
N MET A 173 1.93 2.72 -17.05
CA MET A 173 2.23 1.73 -18.10
C MET A 173 3.64 1.15 -17.96
N MET A 174 4.64 1.97 -17.62
CA MET A 174 6.00 1.50 -17.38
C MET A 174 6.05 0.36 -16.36
N ILE A 175 5.29 0.46 -15.26
CA ILE A 175 5.25 -0.60 -14.23
C ILE A 175 4.32 -1.75 -14.62
N CYS A 176 3.16 -1.47 -15.22
CA CYS A 176 2.23 -2.50 -15.67
C CYS A 176 2.85 -3.43 -16.71
N GLU A 177 3.63 -2.90 -17.66
CA GLU A 177 4.38 -3.68 -18.65
C GLU A 177 5.36 -4.65 -17.99
N MET A 178 6.00 -4.26 -16.88
CA MET A 178 6.93 -5.14 -16.14
C MET A 178 6.22 -6.24 -15.35
N ALA A 179 4.92 -6.10 -15.11
CA ALA A 179 4.10 -7.08 -14.39
C ALA A 179 3.34 -8.04 -15.32
N VAL A 180 3.44 -7.86 -16.63
CA VAL A 180 2.94 -8.83 -17.62
C VAL A 180 3.73 -10.13 -17.47
N GLY A 181 3.03 -11.27 -17.46
CA GLY A 181 3.67 -12.57 -17.30
C GLY A 181 4.19 -12.89 -15.89
N ASP A 182 3.92 -12.06 -14.87
CA ASP A 182 4.22 -12.43 -13.48
C ASP A 182 3.51 -13.75 -13.14
N GLU A 183 4.10 -14.60 -12.30
CA GLU A 183 3.49 -15.88 -11.93
C GLU A 183 2.56 -15.73 -10.72
N HIS A 184 2.72 -14.66 -9.93
CA HIS A 184 2.05 -14.53 -8.65
C HIS A 184 0.67 -13.88 -8.79
N VAL A 185 -0.38 -14.62 -8.40
CA VAL A 185 -1.79 -14.18 -8.52
C VAL A 185 -2.09 -12.83 -7.85
N MET A 186 -1.40 -12.49 -6.75
CA MET A 186 -1.58 -11.19 -6.11
C MET A 186 -0.97 -10.05 -6.93
N VAL A 187 0.05 -10.29 -7.76
CA VAL A 187 0.54 -9.27 -8.68
C VAL A 187 -0.47 -9.05 -9.82
N HIS A 188 -1.12 -10.11 -10.33
CA HIS A 188 -2.20 -9.97 -11.32
C HIS A 188 -3.37 -9.13 -10.82
N LYS A 189 -3.79 -9.34 -9.57
CA LYS A 189 -4.85 -8.54 -8.95
C LYS A 189 -4.46 -7.07 -8.82
N ALA A 190 -3.19 -6.79 -8.51
CA ALA A 190 -2.67 -5.43 -8.50
C ALA A 190 -2.62 -4.81 -9.90
N LEU A 191 -2.20 -5.57 -10.92
CA LEU A 191 -2.18 -5.13 -12.32
C LEU A 191 -3.59 -4.73 -12.79
N SER A 192 -4.58 -5.60 -12.52
CA SER A 192 -6.00 -5.29 -12.78
C SER A 192 -6.45 -4.01 -12.09
N TRP A 193 -6.06 -3.80 -10.83
CA TRP A 193 -6.43 -2.59 -10.10
C TRP A 193 -5.78 -1.33 -10.67
N ALA A 194 -4.47 -1.35 -10.91
CA ALA A 194 -3.72 -0.23 -11.50
C ALA A 194 -4.32 0.20 -12.85
N LEU A 195 -4.57 -0.76 -13.75
CA LEU A 195 -5.19 -0.49 -15.05
C LEU A 195 -6.59 0.12 -14.91
N ARG A 196 -7.44 -0.41 -14.02
CA ARG A 196 -8.79 0.15 -13.78
C ARG A 196 -8.76 1.56 -13.20
N GLN A 197 -7.74 1.92 -12.43
CA GLN A 197 -7.57 3.30 -11.97
C GLN A 197 -7.15 4.22 -13.12
N LEU A 198 -6.27 3.74 -14.01
CA LEU A 198 -5.84 4.52 -15.17
C LEU A 198 -6.95 4.73 -16.21
N VAL A 199 -7.96 3.86 -16.29
CA VAL A 199 -9.10 4.02 -17.22
C VAL A 199 -9.75 5.40 -17.10
N GLU A 200 -9.82 5.97 -15.90
CA GLU A 200 -10.45 7.28 -15.66
C GLU A 200 -9.67 8.45 -16.27
N HIS A 201 -8.40 8.24 -16.64
CA HIS A 201 -7.50 9.24 -17.20
C HIS A 201 -7.11 8.95 -18.65
N ASP A 202 -6.90 7.67 -19.00
CA ASP A 202 -6.44 7.27 -20.32
C ASP A 202 -6.95 5.87 -20.71
N ALA A 203 -8.26 5.79 -20.98
CA ALA A 203 -8.90 4.58 -21.46
C ALA A 203 -8.29 4.06 -22.79
N LYS A 204 -7.75 4.94 -23.63
CA LYS A 204 -7.14 4.56 -24.92
C LYS A 204 -5.86 3.77 -24.68
N ALA A 205 -4.97 4.25 -23.81
CA ALA A 205 -3.76 3.53 -23.46
C ALA A 205 -4.08 2.17 -22.83
N VAL A 206 -5.09 2.10 -21.94
CA VAL A 206 -5.50 0.82 -21.33
C VAL A 206 -6.01 -0.18 -22.37
N ARG A 207 -6.83 0.25 -23.34
CA ARG A 207 -7.29 -0.62 -24.45
C ARG A 207 -6.12 -1.12 -25.30
N ALA A 208 -5.16 -0.24 -25.60
CA ALA A 208 -3.96 -0.62 -26.35
C ALA A 208 -3.11 -1.64 -25.59
N PHE A 209 -2.94 -1.46 -24.28
CA PHE A 209 -2.24 -2.40 -23.41
C PHE A 209 -2.91 -3.79 -23.39
N LEU A 210 -4.24 -3.85 -23.22
CA LEU A 210 -4.97 -5.11 -23.23
C LEU A 210 -4.85 -5.84 -24.57
N LYS A 211 -4.92 -5.12 -25.70
CA LYS A 211 -4.77 -5.70 -27.03
C LYS A 211 -3.36 -6.25 -27.26
N LYS A 212 -2.34 -5.49 -26.84
CA LYS A 212 -0.93 -5.85 -27.01
C LYS A 212 -0.58 -7.15 -26.26
N HIS A 213 -1.10 -7.31 -25.06
CA HIS A 213 -0.75 -8.40 -24.14
C HIS A 213 -1.85 -9.46 -23.97
N ASP A 214 -2.78 -9.57 -24.93
CA ASP A 214 -3.98 -10.41 -24.76
C ASP A 214 -3.65 -11.89 -24.47
N ALA A 215 -2.58 -12.41 -25.08
CA ALA A 215 -2.13 -13.79 -24.90
C ALA A 215 -1.47 -14.06 -23.53
N GLU A 216 -0.86 -13.03 -22.93
CA GLU A 216 -0.06 -13.15 -21.69
C GLU A 216 -0.85 -12.74 -20.44
N LEU A 217 -1.87 -11.90 -20.61
CA LEU A 217 -2.65 -11.39 -19.49
C LEU A 217 -3.59 -12.46 -18.91
N PRO A 218 -3.60 -12.64 -17.58
CA PRO A 218 -4.56 -13.51 -16.91
C PRO A 218 -6.00 -13.12 -17.24
N ALA A 219 -6.88 -14.10 -17.44
CA ALA A 219 -8.29 -13.90 -17.78
C ALA A 219 -9.01 -12.95 -16.80
N LEU A 220 -8.65 -13.03 -15.51
CA LEU A 220 -9.14 -12.12 -14.47
C LEU A 220 -8.85 -10.65 -14.82
N VAL A 221 -7.61 -10.33 -15.21
CA VAL A 221 -7.21 -8.95 -15.53
C VAL A 221 -8.05 -8.43 -16.69
N LYS A 222 -8.15 -9.22 -17.76
CA LYS A 222 -8.93 -8.86 -18.95
C LYS A 222 -10.40 -8.61 -18.62
N ARG A 223 -11.02 -9.51 -17.86
CA ARG A 223 -12.44 -9.40 -17.47
C ARG A 223 -12.72 -8.14 -16.67
N GLU A 224 -11.98 -7.91 -15.59
CA GLU A 224 -12.22 -6.78 -14.68
C GLU A 224 -11.93 -5.43 -15.35
N VAL A 225 -10.86 -5.34 -16.15
CA VAL A 225 -10.50 -4.10 -16.85
C VAL A 225 -11.50 -3.79 -17.97
N ASN A 226 -11.93 -4.78 -18.75
CA ASN A 226 -12.96 -4.59 -19.77
C ASN A 226 -14.30 -4.17 -19.15
N ARG A 227 -14.71 -4.77 -18.02
CA ARG A 227 -15.91 -4.34 -17.27
C ARG A 227 -15.84 -2.86 -16.91
N LYS A 228 -14.70 -2.38 -16.38
CA LYS A 228 -14.49 -0.96 -16.05
C LYS A 228 -14.53 -0.07 -17.30
N LEU A 229 -13.91 -0.50 -18.40
CA LEU A 229 -13.91 0.22 -19.68
C LEU A 229 -15.31 0.35 -20.30
N THR A 230 -16.19 -0.63 -20.10
CA THR A 230 -17.55 -0.64 -20.68
C THR A 230 -18.56 0.05 -19.79
N THR A 231 -18.49 -0.16 -18.47
CA THR A 231 -19.55 0.26 -17.54
C THR A 231 -19.19 1.47 -16.69
N GLY A 232 -17.90 1.85 -16.63
CA GLY A 232 -17.38 2.84 -15.68
C GLY A 232 -17.41 2.40 -14.22
N LYS A 233 -18.05 1.28 -13.88
CA LYS A 233 -18.21 0.75 -12.53
C LYS A 233 -17.05 -0.15 -12.14
N LYS A 234 -16.82 -0.28 -10.82
CA LYS A 234 -15.89 -1.30 -10.27
C LYS A 234 -16.31 -2.68 -10.71
#